data_AF-A0AAN8QH94-F1
#
_entry.id   AF-A0AAN8QH94-F1
#
_cell.length_a   1.000
_cell.length_b   1.000
_cell.length_c   1.000
_cell.angle_alpha   90.00
_cell.angle_beta   90.00
_cell.angle_gamma   90.00
#
_symmetry.space_group_name_H-M   'P 1'
#
loop_
_entity.id
_entity.type
_entity.pdbx_description
1 polymer ?
#
loop_
_entity_poly.entity_id
_entity_poly.type
_entity_poly.pdbx_seq_one_letter_code
_entity_poly.pdbx_strand_id
1 'polypeptide(L)'
;MALSKSRAADGKITYPPGVKEISSNISKEEMVRRLKMVVKTFMDMDQDSEEEKELYLNLALHLASDFFLKHPDKDVRLLVACCLADIFRIYAPEAPTHHLIN
;
A
#
# COMPACT_ATOMS: atom_id res chain seq x y z
N MET A 1 -4.78 15.87 22.06
CA MET A 1 -4.85 14.56 21.40
C MET A 1 -3.96 14.62 20.17
N ALA A 2 -2.69 14.27 20.31
CA ALA A 2 -1.74 14.21 19.20
C ALA A 2 -1.76 12.77 18.67
N LEU A 3 -2.38 12.56 17.50
CA LEU A 3 -2.19 11.30 16.78
C LEU A 3 -0.74 11.25 16.32
N SER A 4 0.03 10.50 17.11
CA SER A 4 1.21 9.71 16.76
C SER A 4 1.73 9.90 15.33
N LYS A 5 2.94 10.48 15.24
CA LYS A 5 3.89 10.28 14.16
C LYS A 5 3.76 8.85 13.63
N SER A 6 3.27 8.71 12.40
CA SER A 6 3.45 7.50 11.60
C SER A 6 4.95 7.25 11.51
N ARG A 7 5.46 6.32 12.33
CA ARG A 7 6.75 5.69 12.11
C ARG A 7 6.60 4.96 10.78
N ALA A 8 6.97 5.62 9.68
CA ALA A 8 7.27 4.92 8.45
C ALA A 8 8.30 3.86 8.83
N ALA A 9 7.92 2.59 8.68
CA ALA A 9 8.77 1.47 9.03
C ALA A 9 10.13 1.65 8.33
N ASP A 10 11.23 1.51 9.07
CA ASP A 10 12.61 1.44 8.54
C ASP A 10 12.84 0.20 7.63
N GLY A 11 11.76 -0.40 7.11
CA GLY A 11 11.76 -1.56 6.22
C GLY A 11 11.77 -1.15 4.76
N LYS A 12 12.61 -1.81 3.96
CA LYS A 12 12.66 -1.65 2.51
C LYS A 12 11.28 -1.96 1.90
N ILE A 13 10.75 -1.05 1.10
CA ILE A 13 9.51 -1.27 0.35
C ILE A 13 9.80 -2.21 -0.81
N THR A 14 9.08 -3.33 -0.87
CA THR A 14 9.11 -4.26 -2.00
C THR A 14 7.94 -3.97 -2.94
N TYR A 15 8.24 -3.82 -4.23
CA TYR A 15 7.24 -3.60 -5.27
C TYR A 15 7.01 -4.89 -6.08
N PRO A 16 5.79 -5.15 -6.56
CA PRO A 16 5.50 -6.31 -7.39
C PRO A 16 6.35 -6.37 -8.67
N PRO A 17 6.52 -7.54 -9.28
CA PRO A 17 7.29 -7.69 -10.51
C PRO A 17 6.85 -6.70 -11.61
N GLY A 18 7.81 -5.97 -12.18
CA GLY A 18 7.55 -4.97 -13.22
C GLY A 18 7.02 -3.62 -12.72
N VAL A 19 6.80 -3.46 -11.41
CA VAL A 19 6.46 -2.19 -10.77
C VAL A 19 7.72 -1.56 -10.20
N LYS A 20 8.06 -0.36 -10.68
CA LYS A 20 9.11 0.47 -10.09
C LYS A 20 8.55 1.32 -8.96
N GLU A 21 9.43 1.93 -8.17
CA GLU A 21 9.06 2.77 -7.03
C GLU A 21 8.00 3.82 -7.34
N ILE A 22 6.99 3.98 -6.47
CA ILE A 22 5.95 5.00 -6.64
C ILE A 22 6.24 6.16 -5.69
N SER A 23 6.62 7.30 -6.27
CA SER A 23 7.12 8.49 -5.58
C SER A 23 6.67 9.77 -6.29
N SER A 24 6.98 10.94 -5.73
CA SER A 24 6.57 12.24 -6.27
C SER A 24 7.36 12.69 -7.52
N ASN A 25 8.39 11.96 -7.93
CA ASN A 25 9.29 12.28 -9.04
C ASN A 25 8.88 11.65 -10.39
N ILE A 26 7.72 10.99 -10.48
CA ILE A 26 7.20 10.39 -11.71
C ILE A 26 5.97 11.15 -12.22
N SER A 27 5.68 11.00 -13.52
CA SER A 27 4.46 11.56 -14.08
C SER A 27 3.21 10.90 -13.50
N LYS A 28 2.09 11.62 -13.56
CA LYS A 28 0.79 11.12 -13.13
C LYS A 28 0.40 9.85 -13.88
N GLU A 29 0.62 9.81 -15.18
CA GLU A 29 0.27 8.69 -16.05
C GLU A 29 1.03 7.43 -15.62
N GLU A 30 2.32 7.57 -15.30
CA GLU A 30 3.14 6.45 -14.85
C GLU A 30 2.77 6.02 -13.42
N MET A 31 2.45 6.95 -12.53
CA MET A 31 1.93 6.64 -11.19
C MET A 31 0.64 5.82 -11.28
N VAL A 32 -0.32 6.26 -12.08
CA VAL A 32 -1.59 5.55 -12.32
C VAL A 32 -1.33 4.16 -12.92
N ARG A 33 -0.39 4.05 -13.88
CA ARG A 33 -0.02 2.76 -14.48
C ARG A 33 0.51 1.78 -13.44
N ARG A 34 1.40 2.24 -12.57
CA ARG A 34 1.98 1.43 -11.48
C ARG A 34 0.95 1.06 -10.43
N LEU A 35 0.11 2.00 -10.00
CA LEU A 35 -0.97 1.75 -9.05
C LEU A 35 -1.95 0.69 -9.56
N LYS A 36 -2.33 0.73 -10.85
CA LYS A 36 -3.17 -0.33 -11.45
C LYS A 36 -2.54 -1.73 -11.34
N MET A 37 -1.22 -1.83 -11.48
CA MET A 37 -0.51 -3.11 -11.32
C MET A 37 -0.53 -3.55 -9.85
N VAL A 38 -0.33 -2.62 -8.91
CA VAL A 38 -0.38 -2.91 -7.47
C VAL A 38 -1.79 -3.32 -7.03
N VAL A 39 -2.83 -2.66 -7.54
CA VAL A 39 -4.23 -3.06 -7.31
C VAL A 39 -4.44 -4.50 -7.75
N LYS A 40 -3.95 -4.88 -8.94
CA LYS A 40 -4.03 -6.27 -9.40
C LYS A 40 -3.33 -7.24 -8.46
N THR A 41 -2.13 -6.91 -8.00
CA THR A 41 -1.41 -7.76 -7.04
C THR A 41 -2.20 -7.98 -5.75
N PHE A 42 -2.72 -6.92 -5.12
CA PHE A 42 -3.52 -7.08 -3.89
C PHE A 42 -4.88 -7.77 -4.14
N MET A 43 -5.51 -7.58 -5.30
CA MET A 43 -6.70 -8.35 -5.65
C MET A 43 -6.42 -9.86 -5.75
N ASP A 44 -5.26 -10.23 -6.31
CA ASP A 44 -4.88 -11.64 -6.55
C ASP A 44 -4.31 -12.33 -5.29
N MET A 45 -3.93 -11.58 -4.25
CA MET A 45 -3.38 -12.12 -3.00
C MET A 45 -4.44 -12.81 -2.13
N ASP A 46 -4.04 -13.91 -1.50
CA ASP A 46 -4.86 -14.66 -0.55
C ASP A 46 -4.61 -14.20 0.90
N GLN A 47 -5.64 -14.31 1.74
CA GLN A 47 -5.56 -14.00 3.18
C GLN A 47 -4.66 -14.99 3.94
N ASP A 48 -4.53 -16.22 3.44
CA ASP A 48 -3.73 -17.30 4.04
C ASP A 48 -2.25 -17.26 3.60
N SER A 49 -1.86 -16.36 2.69
CA SER A 49 -0.49 -16.21 2.18
C SER A 49 0.39 -15.34 3.10
N GLU A 50 0.91 -15.91 4.20
CA GLU A 50 1.76 -15.16 5.14
C GLU A 50 3.06 -14.62 4.50
N GLU A 51 3.70 -15.36 3.60
CA GLU A 51 4.92 -14.91 2.91
C GLU A 51 4.65 -13.65 2.08
N GLU A 52 3.53 -13.59 1.36
CA GLU A 52 3.17 -12.41 0.56
C GLU A 52 2.76 -11.23 1.45
N LYS A 53 2.08 -11.51 2.58
CA LYS A 53 1.71 -10.50 3.58
C LYS A 53 2.93 -9.84 4.19
N GLU A 54 3.95 -10.61 4.57
CA GLU A 54 5.21 -10.05 5.07
C GLU A 54 5.95 -9.27 3.98
N LEU A 55 6.00 -9.81 2.77
CA LEU A 55 6.71 -9.21 1.64
C LEU A 55 6.17 -7.83 1.26
N TYR A 56 4.84 -7.66 1.27
CA TYR A 56 4.16 -6.43 0.84
C TYR A 56 3.69 -5.53 1.98
N LEU A 57 3.96 -5.87 3.24
CA LEU A 57 3.55 -5.06 4.40
C LEU A 57 4.02 -3.60 4.29
N ASN A 58 5.30 -3.38 3.94
CA ASN A 58 5.85 -2.02 3.81
C ASN A 58 5.21 -1.25 2.64
N LEU A 59 4.80 -1.94 1.57
CA LEU A 59 4.08 -1.32 0.47
C LEU A 59 2.66 -0.92 0.89
N ALA A 60 1.96 -1.78 1.64
CA ALA A 60 0.65 -1.47 2.19
C ALA A 60 0.68 -0.24 3.09
N LEU A 61 1.66 -0.16 4.01
CA LEU A 61 1.88 1.00 4.87
C LEU A 61 2.25 2.27 4.08
N HIS A 62 3.05 2.12 3.02
CA HIS A 62 3.41 3.23 2.14
C HIS A 62 2.18 3.82 1.43
N LEU A 63 1.29 2.97 0.92
CA LEU A 63 0.04 3.39 0.27
C LEU A 63 -0.96 4.05 1.23
N ALA A 64 -0.87 3.74 2.52
CA ALA A 64 -1.64 4.41 3.57
C ALA A 64 -1.05 5.77 4.01
N SER A 65 0.04 6.24 3.39
CA SER A 65 0.63 7.54 3.71
C SER A 65 -0.21 8.72 3.22
N ASP A 66 -0.07 9.87 3.89
CA ASP A 66 -0.75 11.11 3.52
C ASP A 66 -0.49 11.54 2.06
N PHE A 67 0.67 11.19 1.52
CA PHE A 67 1.03 11.45 0.12
C PHE A 67 0.00 10.85 -0.85
N PHE A 68 -0.46 9.62 -0.60
CA PHE A 68 -1.44 8.94 -1.43
C PHE A 68 -2.88 9.26 -1.02
N LEU A 69 -3.16 9.24 0.29
CA LEU A 69 -4.52 9.48 0.80
C LEU A 69 -5.04 10.88 0.46
N LYS A 70 -4.16 11.89 0.47
CA LYS A 70 -4.49 13.29 0.19
C LYS A 70 -4.00 13.75 -1.19
N HIS A 71 -3.66 12.81 -2.07
CA HIS A 71 -3.17 13.14 -3.42
C HIS A 71 -4.22 13.99 -4.17
N PRO A 72 -3.84 15.06 -4.90
CA PRO A 72 -4.82 15.97 -5.53
C PRO A 72 -5.63 15.30 -6.66
N ASP A 73 -5.02 14.34 -7.37
CA ASP A 73 -5.70 13.62 -8.45
C ASP A 73 -6.67 12.54 -7.91
N LYS A 74 -7.90 12.56 -8.43
CA LYS A 74 -8.98 11.67 -8.00
C LYS A 74 -8.77 10.21 -8.41
N ASP A 75 -8.11 9.95 -9.54
CA ASP A 75 -7.90 8.61 -10.06
C ASP A 75 -6.82 7.91 -9.23
N VAL A 76 -5.80 8.66 -8.82
CA VAL A 76 -4.81 8.18 -7.83
C VAL A 76 -5.48 7.79 -6.52
N ARG A 77 -6.32 8.67 -5.94
CA ARG A 77 -7.04 8.35 -4.69
C ARG A 77 -7.96 7.13 -4.84
N LEU A 78 -8.64 7.00 -5.97
CA LEU A 78 -9.50 5.85 -6.26
C LEU A 78 -8.70 4.54 -6.26
N LEU A 79 -7.56 4.50 -6.97
CA LEU A 79 -6.72 3.31 -7.03
C LEU A 79 -6.11 2.97 -5.66
N VAL A 80 -5.69 3.98 -4.90
CA VAL A 80 -5.22 3.79 -3.52
C VAL A 80 -6.32 3.22 -2.63
N ALA A 81 -7.55 3.72 -2.75
CA ALA A 81 -8.69 3.19 -2.01
C ALA A 81 -8.98 1.72 -2.36
N CYS A 82 -8.85 1.33 -3.63
CA CYS A 82 -8.93 -0.07 -4.04
C CYS A 82 -7.86 -0.93 -3.36
N CYS A 83 -6.59 -0.49 -3.39
CA CYS A 83 -5.51 -1.19 -2.69
C CYS A 83 -5.82 -1.36 -1.20
N LEU A 84 -6.29 -0.31 -0.52
CA LEU A 84 -6.58 -0.36 0.91
C LEU A 84 -7.74 -1.30 1.24
N ALA A 85 -8.78 -1.37 0.40
CA ALA A 85 -9.87 -2.31 0.57
C ALA A 85 -9.37 -3.77 0.50
N ASP A 86 -8.52 -4.09 -0.48
CA ASP A 86 -7.90 -5.41 -0.59
C ASP A 86 -6.92 -5.69 0.55
N ILE A 87 -6.14 -4.71 1.00
CA ILE A 87 -5.28 -4.85 2.19
C ILE A 87 -6.13 -5.19 3.42
N PHE A 88 -7.25 -4.52 3.66
CA PHE A 88 -8.12 -4.89 4.78
C PHE A 88 -8.70 -6.29 4.64
N ARG A 89 -9.00 -6.74 3.41
CA ARG A 89 -9.44 -8.10 3.12
C ARG A 89 -8.35 -9.13 3.44
N ILE A 90 -7.13 -8.94 2.94
CA ILE A 90 -6.00 -9.88 3.07
C ILE A 90 -5.52 -10.01 4.52
N TYR A 91 -5.57 -8.94 5.30
CA TYR A 91 -5.04 -8.96 6.67
C TYR A 91 -6.12 -9.28 7.71
N ALA A 92 -7.41 -9.33 7.34
CA ALA A 92 -8.46 -9.72 8.26
C ALA A 92 -8.13 -11.04 9.00
N PRO A 93 -8.58 -11.24 10.25
CA PRO A 93 -9.30 -10.28 11.09
C PRO A 93 -8.41 -9.18 11.69
N GLU A 94 -7.08 -9.30 11.60
CA GLU A 94 -6.10 -8.43 12.26
C GLU A 94 -5.54 -7.37 11.32
N ALA A 95 -5.83 -6.09 11.57
CA ALA A 95 -5.35 -5.05 10.67
C ALA A 95 -3.80 -5.06 10.54
N PRO A 96 -3.23 -4.73 9.36
CA PRO A 96 -1.78 -4.81 9.14
C PRO A 96 -0.97 -3.96 10.14
N THR A 97 -1.58 -2.89 10.66
CA THR A 97 -0.98 -2.01 11.69
C THR A 97 -0.76 -2.70 13.03
N HIS A 98 -1.49 -3.79 13.32
CA HIS A 98 -1.37 -4.52 14.58
C HIS A 98 -0.06 -5.32 14.68
N HIS A 99 0.51 -5.75 13.54
CA HIS A 99 1.82 -6.44 13.50
C HIS A 99 3.01 -5.56 13.94
N LEU A 100 2.80 -4.26 14.22
CA LEU A 100 3.84 -3.34 14.69
C LEU A 100 3.89 -3.19 16.23
N ILE A 101 3.03 -3.89 16.98
CA ILE A 101 2.83 -3.67 18.43
C ILE A 101 3.38 -4.83 19.30
N ASN A 102 3.85 -5.94 18.70
CA ASN A 102 4.50 -7.04 19.43
C ASN A 102 5.98 -7.16 19.10
#